data_AF-A0A924XUK5-F1
#
_entry.id   AF-A0A924XUK5-F1
#
_cell.length_a   1.000
_cell.length_b   1.000
_cell.length_c   1.000
_cell.angle_alpha   90.00
_cell.angle_beta   90.00
_cell.angle_gamma   90.00
#
_symmetry.space_group_name_H-M   'P 1'
#
loop_
_entity.id
_entity.type
_entity.pdbx_description
1 polymer ?
#
loop_
_entity_poly.entity_id
_entity_poly.type
_entity_poly.pdbx_seq_one_letter_code
_entity_poly.pdbx_strand_id
1 'polypeptide(L)'
;MTLYRQLIIGVSLLFFVLLAGVEAIYLANSRAQLQEQLSSQAQDAATSLAMRLATLKSLEDRALVETLVNPFFDRGYFSEIRVVSVGGEALVRRVLTPAQGDV
;
A
#
# COMPACT_ATOMS: atom_id res chain seq x y z
N MET A 1 -7.75 46.94 24.99
CA MET A 1 -7.69 45.46 25.10
C MET A 1 -7.46 45.14 26.57
N THR A 2 -8.18 44.19 27.18
CA THR A 2 -7.92 43.80 28.58
C THR A 2 -6.86 42.68 28.62
N LEU A 3 -6.08 42.61 29.70
CA LEU A 3 -5.07 41.55 29.92
C LEU A 3 -5.69 40.15 29.79
N TYR A 4 -6.89 39.97 30.33
CA TYR A 4 -7.68 38.74 30.22
C TYR A 4 -7.96 38.33 28.77
N ARG A 5 -8.33 39.29 27.91
CA ARG A 5 -8.57 39.02 26.47
C ARG A 5 -7.29 38.64 25.73
N GLN A 6 -6.18 39.27 26.06
CA GLN A 6 -4.86 38.94 25.47
C GLN A 6 -4.41 37.53 25.86
N LEU A 7 -4.63 37.15 27.12
CA LEU A 7 -4.27 35.84 27.63
C LEU A 7 -5.08 34.72 26.95
N ILE A 8 -6.39 34.91 26.78
CA ILE A 8 -7.22 33.95 26.05
C ILE A 8 -6.73 33.77 24.62
N ILE A 9 -6.50 34.88 23.88
CA ILE A 9 -6.02 34.80 22.49
C ILE A 9 -4.68 34.08 22.42
N GLY A 10 -3.75 34.41 23.31
CA GLY A 10 -2.42 33.77 23.34
C GLY A 10 -2.51 32.27 23.60
N VAL A 11 -3.30 31.85 24.59
CA VAL A 11 -3.48 30.42 24.92
C VAL A 11 -4.21 29.69 23.79
N SER A 12 -5.26 30.28 23.21
CA SER A 12 -5.97 29.68 22.08
C SER A 12 -5.07 29.51 20.86
N LEU A 13 -4.25 30.52 20.54
CA LEU A 13 -3.31 30.44 19.41
C LEU A 13 -2.26 29.36 19.65
N LEU A 14 -1.69 29.31 20.86
CA LEU A 14 -0.76 28.25 21.25
C LEU A 14 -1.39 26.86 21.14
N PHE A 15 -2.64 26.71 21.61
CA PHE A 15 -3.38 25.46 21.49
C PHE A 15 -3.54 25.03 20.03
N PHE A 16 -3.96 25.92 19.13
CA PHE A 16 -4.11 25.56 17.71
C PHE A 16 -2.79 25.23 17.03
N VAL A 17 -1.69 25.91 17.38
CA VAL A 17 -0.35 25.59 16.87
C VAL A 17 0.07 24.19 17.30
N LEU A 18 -0.13 23.86 18.58
CA LEU A 18 0.19 22.52 19.10
C LEU A 18 -0.71 21.45 18.48
N LEU A 19 -2.01 21.72 18.37
CA LEU A 19 -2.97 20.81 17.74
C LEU A 19 -2.56 20.51 16.29
N ALA A 20 -2.30 21.55 15.49
CA ALA A 20 -1.88 21.39 14.10
C ALA A 20 -0.54 20.62 13.99
N GLY A 21 0.41 20.88 14.90
CA GLY A 21 1.68 20.17 14.95
C GLY A 21 1.51 18.68 15.24
N VAL A 22 0.70 18.33 16.25
CA VAL A 22 0.42 16.94 16.62
C VAL A 22 -0.31 16.20 15.50
N GLU A 23 -1.37 16.80 14.93
CA GLU A 23 -2.11 16.23 13.81
C GLU A 23 -1.20 16.01 12.59
N ALA A 24 -0.36 16.97 12.24
CA ALA A 24 0.58 16.83 11.12
C ALA A 24 1.56 15.68 11.32
N ILE A 25 2.11 15.52 12.54
CA ILE A 25 2.98 14.40 12.89
C ILE A 25 2.22 13.07 12.83
N TYR A 26 1.00 13.03 13.35
CA TYR A 26 0.16 11.83 13.34
C TYR A 26 -0.14 11.39 11.89
N LEU A 27 -0.58 12.30 11.03
CA LEU A 27 -0.83 12.02 9.61
C LEU A 27 0.41 11.48 8.90
N ALA A 28 1.59 12.08 9.15
CA ALA A 28 2.84 11.63 8.56
C ALA A 28 3.19 10.20 9.01
N ASN A 29 3.02 9.90 10.30
CA ASN A 29 3.27 8.58 10.86
C ASN A 29 2.28 7.53 10.35
N SER A 30 0.99 7.87 10.27
CA SER A 30 -0.04 6.97 9.72
C SER A 30 0.25 6.63 8.27
N ARG A 31 0.68 7.61 7.46
CA ARG A 31 1.08 7.37 6.07
C ARG A 31 2.28 6.42 5.99
N ALA A 32 3.30 6.64 6.81
CA ALA A 32 4.48 5.78 6.84
C ALA A 32 4.13 4.34 7.25
N GLN A 33 3.29 4.16 8.27
CA GLN A 33 2.81 2.84 8.71
C GLN A 33 2.01 2.12 7.62
N LEU A 34 1.10 2.83 6.92
CA LEU A 34 0.35 2.23 5.81
C LEU A 34 1.28 1.80 4.67
N GLN A 35 2.31 2.59 4.36
CA GLN A 35 3.29 2.24 3.34
C GLN A 35 4.08 0.98 3.73
N GLU A 36 4.50 0.89 5.00
CA GLU A 36 5.20 -0.29 5.52
C GLU A 36 4.29 -1.53 5.50
N GLN A 37 3.02 -1.39 5.91
CA GLN A 37 2.04 -2.47 5.86
C GLN A 37 1.79 -2.97 4.43
N LEU A 38 1.65 -2.07 3.45
CA LEU A 38 1.51 -2.44 2.04
C LEU A 38 2.75 -3.17 1.52
N SER A 39 3.96 -2.72 1.91
CA SER A 39 5.21 -3.39 1.55
C SER A 39 5.31 -4.79 2.14
N SER A 40 5.03 -4.95 3.44
CA SER A 40 5.05 -6.26 4.11
C SER A 40 3.99 -7.19 3.51
N GLN A 41 2.79 -6.69 3.26
CA GLN A 41 1.72 -7.47 2.65
C GLN A 41 2.07 -7.92 1.23
N ALA A 42 2.75 -7.08 0.44
CA ALA A 42 3.27 -7.46 -0.87
C ALA A 42 4.34 -8.56 -0.76
N GLN A 43 5.22 -8.48 0.23
CA GLN A 43 6.24 -9.51 0.48
C GLN A 43 5.64 -10.84 0.94
N ASP A 44 4.67 -10.81 1.85
CA ASP A 44 3.97 -12.00 2.33
C ASP A 44 3.15 -12.65 1.21
N ALA A 45 2.49 -11.84 0.38
CA ALA A 45 1.81 -12.28 -0.82
C ALA A 45 2.79 -12.92 -1.81
N ALA A 46 3.92 -12.27 -2.11
CA ALA A 46 4.94 -12.81 -2.99
C ALA A 46 5.51 -14.14 -2.48
N THR A 47 5.79 -14.24 -1.18
CA THR A 47 6.31 -15.46 -0.55
C THR A 47 5.31 -16.60 -0.62
N SER A 48 4.06 -16.35 -0.23
CA SER A 48 3.00 -17.37 -0.27
C SER A 48 2.62 -17.77 -1.70
N LEU A 49 2.63 -16.84 -2.66
CA LEU A 49 2.46 -17.12 -4.08
C LEU A 49 3.61 -17.98 -4.61
N ALA A 50 4.87 -17.62 -4.29
CA ALA A 50 6.05 -18.38 -4.70
C ALA A 50 6.01 -19.83 -4.18
N MET A 51 5.63 -20.04 -2.92
CA MET A 51 5.44 -21.39 -2.37
C MET A 51 4.38 -22.20 -3.11
N ARG A 52 3.26 -21.57 -3.51
CA ARG A 52 2.21 -22.23 -4.31
C ARG A 52 2.68 -22.53 -5.72
N LEU A 53 3.41 -21.61 -6.36
CA LEU A 53 3.98 -21.83 -7.69
C LEU A 53 5.00 -22.96 -7.68
N ALA A 54 5.76 -23.12 -6.60
CA ALA A 54 6.72 -24.21 -6.44
C ALA A 54 6.10 -25.61 -6.40
N THR A 55 4.78 -25.74 -6.18
CA THR A 55 4.09 -27.05 -6.22
C THR A 55 3.59 -27.42 -7.62
N LEU A 56 3.64 -26.48 -8.58
CA LEU A 56 3.31 -26.76 -9.98
C LEU A 56 4.37 -27.66 -10.60
N LYS A 57 3.92 -28.64 -11.40
CA LYS A 57 4.82 -29.52 -12.16
C LYS A 57 5.57 -28.80 -13.27
N SER A 58 4.96 -27.76 -13.85
CA SER A 58 5.57 -26.90 -14.85
C SER A 58 5.01 -25.48 -14.72
N LEU A 59 5.88 -24.47 -14.78
CA LEU A 59 5.49 -23.06 -14.86
C LEU A 59 5.15 -22.62 -16.31
N GLU A 60 5.33 -23.50 -17.30
CA GLU A 60 4.92 -23.24 -18.69
C GLU A 60 3.40 -23.30 -18.87
N ASP A 61 2.69 -24.00 -17.97
CA ASP A 61 1.23 -24.00 -17.94
C ASP A 61 0.74 -22.67 -17.37
N ARG A 62 0.67 -21.68 -18.26
CA ARG A 62 0.24 -20.32 -17.95
C ARG A 62 -1.17 -20.29 -17.38
N ALA A 63 -2.07 -21.17 -17.81
CA ALA A 63 -3.42 -21.22 -17.28
C ALA A 63 -3.40 -21.57 -15.78
N LEU A 64 -2.60 -22.57 -15.39
CA LEU A 64 -2.42 -22.92 -13.97
C LEU A 64 -1.77 -21.79 -13.17
N VAL A 65 -0.73 -21.14 -13.69
CA VAL A 65 -0.11 -19.97 -13.03
C VAL A 65 -1.13 -18.85 -12.81
N GLU A 66 -1.98 -18.57 -13.81
CA GLU A 66 -3.03 -17.55 -13.71
C GLU A 66 -4.10 -17.90 -12.66
N THR A 67 -4.45 -19.18 -12.47
CA THR A 67 -5.37 -19.59 -11.39
C THR A 67 -4.84 -19.29 -9.99
N LEU A 68 -3.51 -19.25 -9.82
CA LEU A 68 -2.88 -18.88 -8.56
C LEU A 68 -2.70 -17.37 -8.40
N VAL A 69 -2.44 -16.65 -9.50
CA VAL A 69 -2.21 -15.20 -9.50
C VAL A 69 -3.50 -14.39 -9.39
N ASN A 70 -4.54 -14.75 -10.14
CA ASN A 70 -5.78 -13.95 -10.23
C ASN A 70 -6.43 -13.71 -8.85
N PRO A 71 -6.57 -14.70 -7.93
CA PRO A 71 -7.18 -14.45 -6.63
C PRO A 71 -6.43 -13.46 -5.71
N PHE A 72 -5.14 -13.25 -5.92
CA PHE A 72 -4.39 -12.19 -5.24
C PHE A 72 -4.63 -10.84 -5.91
N PHE A 73 -4.64 -10.80 -7.24
CA PHE A 73 -4.81 -9.58 -8.02
C PHE A 73 -6.24 -9.01 -7.94
N ASP A 74 -7.25 -9.88 -8.01
CA ASP A 74 -8.68 -9.50 -8.03
C ASP A 74 -9.13 -8.81 -6.73
N ARG A 75 -8.31 -8.86 -5.67
CA ARG A 75 -8.53 -8.11 -4.42
C ARG A 75 -8.31 -6.61 -4.58
N GLY A 76 -7.62 -6.17 -5.63
CA GLY A 76 -7.41 -4.75 -5.94
C GLY A 76 -6.33 -4.03 -5.11
N TYR A 77 -5.56 -4.73 -4.27
CA TYR A 77 -4.55 -4.12 -3.40
C TYR A 77 -3.17 -3.95 -4.05
N PHE A 78 -2.91 -4.57 -5.20
CA PHE A 78 -1.57 -4.62 -5.81
C PHE A 78 -1.53 -3.87 -7.13
N SER A 79 -0.69 -2.84 -7.24
CA SER A 79 -0.47 -2.12 -8.50
C SER A 79 -0.01 -3.03 -9.64
N GLU A 80 0.82 -4.02 -9.34
CA GLU A 80 1.27 -5.04 -10.27
C GLU A 80 1.57 -6.36 -9.56
N ILE A 81 1.20 -7.48 -10.18
CA ILE A 81 1.74 -8.81 -9.87
C ILE A 81 2.37 -9.36 -11.15
N ARG A 82 3.65 -9.73 -11.08
CA ARG A 82 4.40 -10.30 -12.20
C ARG A 82 5.12 -11.57 -11.78
N VAL A 83 4.93 -12.65 -12.55
CA VAL A 83 5.70 -13.89 -12.45
C VAL A 83 6.68 -13.91 -13.62
N VAL A 84 7.97 -14.00 -13.32
CA VAL A 84 9.05 -14.02 -14.32
C VAL A 84 9.79 -15.34 -14.28
N SER A 85 10.22 -15.83 -15.44
CA SER A 85 11.15 -16.95 -15.53
C SER A 85 12.54 -16.55 -15.04
N VAL A 86 13.40 -17.55 -14.80
CA VAL A 86 14.81 -17.31 -14.43
C VAL A 86 15.55 -16.53 -15.52
N GLY A 87 15.12 -16.65 -16.78
CA GLY A 87 15.65 -15.88 -17.91
C GLY A 87 15.11 -14.45 -18.01
N GLY A 88 14.21 -14.03 -17.12
CA GLY A 88 13.61 -12.70 -17.10
C GLY A 88 12.36 -12.54 -17.96
N GLU A 89 11.88 -13.60 -18.62
CA GLU A 89 10.66 -13.55 -19.42
C GLU A 89 9.42 -13.53 -18.53
N ALA A 90 8.49 -12.62 -18.81
CA ALA A 90 7.24 -12.53 -18.06
C ALA A 90 6.28 -13.67 -18.46
N LEU A 91 6.03 -14.60 -17.52
CA LEU A 91 5.09 -15.71 -17.70
C LEU A 91 3.65 -15.23 -17.51
N VAL A 92 3.42 -14.44 -16.46
CA VAL A 92 2.14 -13.80 -16.15
C VAL A 92 2.39 -12.39 -15.66
N ARG A 93 1.55 -11.45 -16.10
CA ARG A 93 1.56 -10.06 -15.66
C ARG A 93 0.13 -9.56 -15.47
N ARG A 94 -0.15 -9.00 -14.30
CA ARG A 94 -1.39 -8.30 -13.97
C ARG A 94 -1.04 -6.91 -13.45
N VAL A 95 -1.66 -5.89 -14.01
CA VAL A 95 -1.41 -4.48 -13.65
C VAL A 95 -2.76 -3.87 -13.37
N LEU A 96 -2.90 -3.21 -12.23
CA LEU A 96 -4.10 -2.41 -11.97
C LEU A 96 -4.12 -1.31 -13.01
N THR A 97 -5.15 -1.34 -13.87
CA THR A 97 -5.43 -0.19 -14.71
C THR A 97 -5.75 0.94 -13.74
N PRO A 98 -5.01 2.07 -13.78
CA PRO A 98 -5.33 3.17 -12.91
C PRO A 98 -6.80 3.51 -13.17
N ALA A 99 -7.62 3.48 -12.12
CA ALA A 99 -8.92 4.11 -12.20
C ALA A 99 -8.63 5.53 -12.71
N GLN A 100 -9.22 5.89 -13.86
CA GLN A 100 -9.31 7.29 -14.23
C GLN A 100 -9.81 8.01 -12.98
N GLY A 101 -8.97 8.88 -12.45
CA GLY A 101 -9.26 9.63 -11.26
C GLY A 101 -10.41 10.59 -11.56
N ASP A 102 -11.63 10.09 -11.43
CA ASP A 102 -12.82 10.88 -11.19
C ASP A 102 -13.12 10.72 -9.69
N VAL A 103 -12.57 11.62 -8.87
CA VAL A 103 -13.27 12.76 -8.23
C VAL A 103 -12.21 13.70 -7.63
#